data_AF-A0A1Q7PDX2-F1
#
_entry.id   AF-A0A1Q7PDX2-F1
#
_cell.length_a   1.000
_cell.length_b   1.000
_cell.length_c   1.000
_cell.angle_alpha   90.00
_cell.angle_beta   90.00
_cell.angle_gamma   90.00
#
_symmetry.space_group_name_H-M   'P 1'
#
loop_
_entity.id
_entity.type
_entity.pdbx_description
1 polymer ?
#
loop_
_entity_poly.entity_id
_entity_poly.type
_entity_poly.pdbx_seq_one_letter_code
_entity_poly.pdbx_strand_id
1 'polypeptide(L)'
;MIFAHNGTYDKLHQVATIGLTAAAMGKDVIVVLLFWTIKKLAEGRIDAVDFPPEYKKSAEEIGRLLKEKKVPRISEMFKEARTVGQFRLIACSAGLEYM
;
A
#
# COMPACT_ATOMS: atom_id res chain seq x y z
N MET A 1 -1.86 11.32 9.19
CA MET A 1 -2.51 11.22 7.86
C MET A 1 -1.44 10.91 6.83
N ILE A 2 -1.71 10.01 5.87
CA ILE A 2 -0.77 9.57 4.84
C ILE A 2 -1.45 9.67 3.47
N PHE A 3 -0.79 10.30 2.51
CA PHE A 3 -1.26 10.41 1.13
C PHE A 3 -0.54 9.37 0.26
N ALA A 4 -1.29 8.38 -0.22
CA ALA A 4 -0.78 7.34 -1.10
C ALA A 4 -1.03 7.74 -2.56
N HIS A 5 0.01 8.25 -3.22
CA HIS A 5 -0.07 8.76 -4.59
C HIS A 5 0.45 7.78 -5.65
N ASN A 6 1.51 7.03 -5.33
CA ASN A 6 2.20 6.16 -6.29
C ASN A 6 1.61 4.76 -6.33
N GLY A 7 1.62 4.13 -7.50
CA GLY A 7 1.05 2.79 -7.71
C GLY A 7 2.02 1.63 -7.49
N THR A 8 3.34 1.87 -7.46
CA THR A 8 4.31 0.77 -7.38
C THR A 8 4.34 0.14 -5.99
N TYR A 9 4.59 -1.17 -5.94
CA TYR A 9 4.50 -1.98 -4.73
C TYR A 9 5.41 -1.48 -3.62
N ASP A 10 6.65 -1.11 -3.91
CA ASP A 10 7.62 -0.56 -2.96
C ASP A 10 7.08 0.64 -2.17
N LYS A 11 6.51 1.61 -2.88
CA LYS A 11 5.96 2.84 -2.29
C LYS A 11 4.67 2.57 -1.52
N LEU A 12 3.82 1.68 -2.04
CA LEU A 12 2.59 1.27 -1.33
C LEU A 12 2.88 0.43 -0.10
N HIS A 13 3.90 -0.41 -0.15
CA HIS A 13 4.37 -1.19 0.99
C HIS A 13 4.85 -0.25 2.09
N GLN A 14 5.61 0.80 1.76
CA GLN A 14 6.01 1.81 2.73
C GLN A 14 4.80 2.48 3.40
N VAL A 15 3.78 2.88 2.62
CA VAL A 15 2.53 3.46 3.15
C VAL A 15 1.85 2.49 4.12
N ALA A 16 1.70 1.22 3.73
CA ALA A 16 1.03 0.22 4.53
C ALA A 16 1.79 -0.11 5.82
N THR A 17 3.13 -0.24 5.74
CA THR A 17 3.98 -0.45 6.91
C THR A 17 3.89 0.71 7.90
N ILE A 18 4.03 1.96 7.43
CA ILE A 18 3.93 3.14 8.30
C ILE A 18 2.52 3.23 8.92
N GLY A 19 1.48 2.99 8.11
CA GLY A 19 0.10 3.03 8.56
C GLY A 19 -0.21 1.98 9.64
N LEU A 20 0.25 0.74 9.45
CA LEU A 20 0.11 -0.35 10.42
C LEU A 20 0.85 -0.04 11.71
N THR A 21 2.13 0.35 11.62
CA THR A 21 2.94 0.70 12.81
C THR A 21 2.30 1.84 13.60
N ALA A 22 1.87 2.91 12.93
CA ALA A 22 1.24 4.03 13.61
C ALA A 22 -0.08 3.63 14.29
N ALA A 23 -0.91 2.79 13.65
CA ALA A 23 -2.14 2.27 14.23
C ALA A 23 -1.85 1.40 15.47
N ALA A 24 -0.86 0.51 15.40
CA ALA A 24 -0.41 -0.32 16.52
C ALA A 24 0.13 0.50 17.70
N MET A 25 0.68 1.69 17.43
CA MET A 25 1.11 2.66 18.45
C MET A 25 -0.05 3.51 19.03
N GLY A 26 -1.31 3.16 18.72
CA GLY A 26 -2.50 3.86 19.22
C GLY A 26 -2.74 5.22 18.58
N LYS A 27 -2.19 5.48 17.38
CA LYS A 27 -2.47 6.71 16.63
C LYS A 27 -3.70 6.55 15.75
N ASP A 28 -4.43 7.64 15.57
CA ASP A 28 -5.48 7.73 14.54
C ASP A 28 -4.84 7.88 13.16
N VAL A 29 -5.00 6.86 12.32
CA VAL A 29 -4.41 6.79 10.99
C VAL A 29 -5.48 6.95 9.92
N ILE A 30 -5.24 7.86 9.00
CA ILE A 30 -5.99 8.01 7.76
C ILE A 30 -5.02 7.86 6.61
N VAL A 31 -5.28 6.90 5.72
CA VAL A 31 -4.59 6.74 4.44
C VAL A 31 -5.54 7.16 3.33
N VAL A 32 -5.16 8.17 2.56
CA VAL A 32 -5.94 8.65 1.41
C VAL A 32 -5.29 8.12 0.13
N LEU A 33 -6.06 7.36 -0.66
CA LEU A 33 -5.63 6.76 -1.92
C LEU A 33 -5.89 7.74 -3.05
N LEU A 34 -4.82 8.18 -3.70
CA LEU A 34 -4.80 9.22 -4.74
C LEU A 34 -4.18 8.66 -6.02
N PHE A 35 -4.56 9.25 -7.17
CA PHE A 35 -3.97 8.98 -8.49
C PHE A 35 -3.74 7.49 -8.78
N TRP A 36 -2.47 7.08 -8.94
CA TRP A 36 -2.08 5.73 -9.33
C TRP A 36 -2.46 4.68 -8.29
N THR A 37 -2.51 5.06 -7.01
CA THR A 37 -2.89 4.14 -5.95
C THR A 37 -4.37 3.76 -6.02
N ILE A 38 -5.27 4.73 -6.20
CA ILE A 38 -6.71 4.43 -6.27
C ILE A 38 -7.04 3.65 -7.54
N LYS A 39 -6.42 4.00 -8.68
CA LYS A 39 -6.51 3.21 -9.91
C LYS A 39 -6.11 1.75 -9.68
N LYS A 40 -4.94 1.51 -9.08
CA LYS A 40 -4.44 0.16 -8.81
C LYS A 40 -5.36 -0.63 -7.88
N LEU A 41 -5.98 0.02 -6.90
CA LEU A 41 -7.00 -0.61 -6.06
C LEU A 41 -8.25 -0.98 -6.89
N ALA A 42 -8.75 -0.06 -7.70
CA ALA A 42 -9.95 -0.26 -8.53
C ALA A 42 -9.77 -1.40 -9.55
N GLU A 43 -8.56 -1.58 -10.07
CA GLU A 43 -8.18 -2.70 -10.95
C GLU A 43 -8.01 -4.04 -10.22
N GLY A 44 -8.21 -4.10 -8.91
CA GLY A 44 -7.99 -5.31 -8.10
C GLY A 44 -6.52 -5.69 -7.94
N ARG A 45 -5.60 -4.74 -8.20
CA ARG A 45 -4.15 -4.97 -8.28
C ARG A 45 -3.38 -4.47 -7.07
N ILE A 46 -4.03 -4.14 -5.95
CA ILE A 46 -3.35 -3.49 -4.81
C ILE A 46 -2.14 -4.27 -4.27
N ASP A 47 -2.18 -5.60 -4.33
CA ASP A 47 -1.10 -6.49 -3.88
C ASP A 47 -0.11 -6.89 -4.99
N ALA A 48 -0.30 -6.40 -6.22
CA ALA A 48 0.59 -6.73 -7.33
C ALA A 48 1.99 -6.17 -7.06
N VAL A 49 2.98 -7.06 -7.08
CA VAL A 49 4.40 -6.74 -6.88
C VAL A 49 4.97 -6.21 -8.19
N ASP A 50 5.01 -4.88 -8.30
CA ASP A 50 5.63 -4.13 -9.39
C ASP A 50 6.58 -3.07 -8.82
N PHE A 51 7.59 -2.73 -9.60
CA PHE A 51 8.60 -1.75 -9.20
C PHE A 51 8.77 -0.68 -10.29
N PRO A 52 9.19 0.53 -9.90
CA PRO A 52 9.64 1.54 -10.84
C PRO A 52 10.72 1.00 -11.80
N PRO A 53 10.80 1.49 -13.05
CA PRO A 53 11.76 1.00 -14.05
C PRO A 53 13.22 1.00 -13.57
N GLU A 54 13.61 1.97 -12.75
CA GLU A 54 14.95 2.10 -12.16
C GLU A 54 15.34 0.91 -11.28
N TYR A 55 14.37 0.17 -10.72
CA TYR A 55 14.61 -1.00 -9.87
C TYR A 55 14.35 -2.34 -10.56
N LYS A 56 14.11 -2.35 -11.88
CA LYS A 56 13.77 -3.56 -12.65
C LYS A 56 14.79 -4.68 -12.49
N LYS A 57 16.09 -4.37 -12.36
CA LYS A 57 17.17 -5.35 -12.17
C LYS A 57 17.05 -6.14 -10.86
N SER A 58 16.51 -5.53 -9.82
CA SER A 58 16.36 -6.14 -8.49
C SER A 58 14.96 -6.71 -8.25
N ALA A 59 14.01 -6.45 -9.14
CA ALA A 59 12.60 -6.80 -8.95
C ALA A 59 12.36 -8.30 -8.74
N GLU A 60 13.07 -9.16 -9.47
CA GLU A 60 12.93 -10.61 -9.35
C GLU A 60 13.44 -11.13 -8.00
N GLU A 61 14.65 -10.72 -7.62
CA GLU A 61 15.26 -11.10 -6.34
C GLU A 61 14.41 -10.61 -5.16
N ILE A 62 13.97 -9.36 -5.18
CA ILE A 62 13.10 -8.81 -4.13
C ILE A 62 11.77 -9.57 -4.11
N GLY A 63 11.16 -9.85 -5.27
CA GLY A 63 9.94 -10.63 -5.37
C GLY A 63 10.06 -12.02 -4.76
N ARG A 64 11.20 -12.70 -4.94
CA ARG A 64 11.51 -13.97 -4.28
C ARG A 64 11.62 -13.80 -2.76
N LEU A 65 12.40 -12.82 -2.31
CA LEU A 65 12.63 -12.57 -0.88
C LEU A 65 11.33 -12.21 -0.13
N LEU A 66 10.42 -11.45 -0.75
CA LEU A 66 9.11 -11.13 -0.16
C LEU A 66 8.31 -12.41 0.16
N LYS A 67 8.34 -13.39 -0.75
CA LYS A 67 7.67 -14.69 -0.56
C LYS A 67 8.37 -15.54 0.50
N GLU A 68 9.69 -15.68 0.41
CA GLU A 68 10.49 -16.48 1.36
C GLU A 68 10.37 -15.98 2.78
N LYS A 69 10.41 -14.66 2.97
CA LYS A 69 10.28 -14.01 4.27
C LYS A 69 8.84 -13.84 4.75
N LYS A 70 7.85 -14.30 3.96
CA LYS A 70 6.42 -14.18 4.26
C LYS A 70 6.02 -12.75 4.61
N VAL A 71 6.53 -11.79 3.85
CA VAL A 71 6.20 -10.38 4.04
C VAL A 71 4.70 -10.20 3.77
N PRO A 72 3.95 -9.56 4.69
CA PRO A 72 2.51 -9.39 4.51
C PRO A 72 2.22 -8.54 3.27
N ARG A 73 1.12 -8.86 2.60
CA ARG A 73 0.62 -8.08 1.47
C ARG A 73 0.07 -6.73 1.93
N ILE A 74 -0.14 -5.82 0.98
CA ILE A 74 -0.68 -4.48 1.25
C ILE A 74 -2.08 -4.59 1.87
N SER A 75 -2.94 -5.42 1.28
CA SER A 75 -4.29 -5.67 1.76
C SER A 75 -4.31 -6.27 3.17
N GLU A 76 -3.35 -7.15 3.48
CA GLU A 76 -3.20 -7.78 4.80
C GLU A 76 -2.77 -6.76 5.84
N MET A 77 -1.75 -5.95 5.57
CA MET A 77 -1.31 -4.88 6.46
C MET A 77 -2.43 -3.87 6.75
N PHE A 78 -3.20 -3.47 5.73
CA PHE A 78 -4.34 -2.58 5.93
C PHE A 78 -5.47 -3.21 6.76
N LYS A 79 -5.74 -4.51 6.57
CA LYS A 79 -6.71 -5.24 7.38
C LYS A 79 -6.25 -5.32 8.82
N GLU A 80 -4.99 -5.66 9.05
CA GLU A 80 -4.38 -5.74 10.38
C GLU A 80 -4.39 -4.38 11.08
N ALA A 81 -4.08 -3.30 10.36
CA ALA A 81 -4.09 -1.94 10.91
C ALA A 81 -5.47 -1.56 11.48
N ARG A 82 -6.56 -2.00 10.86
CA ARG A 82 -7.94 -1.82 11.37
C ARG A 82 -8.25 -2.67 12.60
N THR A 83 -7.59 -3.83 12.73
CA THR A 83 -7.77 -4.72 13.89
C THR A 83 -7.03 -4.18 15.11
N VAL A 84 -5.82 -3.66 14.93
CA VAL A 84 -4.93 -3.25 16.04
C VAL A 84 -5.11 -1.80 16.49
N GLY A 85 -5.77 -0.94 15.70
CA GLY A 85 -5.94 0.47 16.03
C GLY A 85 -6.97 1.22 15.18
N GLN A 86 -7.02 2.54 15.34
CA GLN A 86 -7.93 3.41 14.60
C GLN A 86 -7.37 3.71 13.20
N PHE A 87 -7.84 2.96 12.20
CA PHE A 87 -7.33 3.06 10.83
C PHE A 87 -8.44 3.23 9.79
N ARG A 88 -8.33 4.25 8.94
CA ARG A 88 -9.27 4.54 7.85
C ARG A 88 -8.54 4.61 6.51
N LEU A 89 -9.09 3.93 5.51
CA LEU A 89 -8.75 4.08 4.10
C LEU A 89 -9.81 4.93 3.42
N ILE A 90 -9.39 6.01 2.77
CA ILE A 90 -10.26 6.91 2.02
C ILE A 90 -9.87 6.84 0.55
N ALA A 91 -10.84 6.51 -0.31
CA ALA A 91 -10.68 6.60 -1.76
C ALA A 91 -10.92 8.05 -2.22
N CYS A 92 -10.01 8.62 -2.99
CA CYS A 92 -10.25 9.89 -3.66
C CYS A 92 -11.24 9.68 -4.81
N SER A 93 -12.44 10.26 -4.72
CA SER A 93 -13.49 10.14 -5.74
C SER A 93 -13.04 10.72 -7.08
N ALA A 94 -12.48 11.93 -7.09
CA ALA A 94 -11.99 12.55 -8.31
C ALA A 94 -10.91 11.67 -8.97
N GLY A 95 -9.95 11.14 -8.19
CA GLY A 95 -8.92 10.24 -8.70
C GLY A 95 -9.45 8.93 -9.28
N LEU A 96 -10.67 8.49 -8.92
CA LEU A 96 -11.31 7.33 -9.52
C LEU A 96 -11.99 7.68 -10.87
N GLU A 97 -12.39 8.94 -11.05
CA GLU A 97 -13.09 9.39 -12.27
C GLU A 97 -12.15 9.62 -13.46
N TYR A 98 -10.92 10.10 -13.22
CA TYR A 98 -10.00 10.50 -14.31
C TYR A 98 -8.73 9.65 -14.46
N MET A 99 -8.55 8.57 -13.70
CA MET A 99 -7.36 7.69 -13.76
C MET A 99 -7.68 6.32 -14.36
#